data_AF-A0A202DCA9-F1
#
_entry.id   AF-A0A202DCA9-F1
#
_cell.length_a   1.000
_cell.length_b   1.000
_cell.length_c   1.000
_cell.angle_alpha   90.00
_cell.angle_beta   90.00
_cell.angle_gamma   90.00
#
_symmetry.space_group_name_H-M   'P 1'
#
loop_
_entity.id
_entity.type
_entity.pdbx_description
1 polymer ?
#
loop_
_entity_poly.entity_id
_entity_poly.type
_entity_poly.pdbx_seq_one_letter_code
_entity_poly.pdbx_strand_id
1 'polypeptide(L)'
;MKILYIVILFFSTYSYAVIFDIYGIDEGGIGSSIIDLSIENNSLQLSIDNTSPINLIDSTLPNTPGIVGFGFNLINNDEIFVQDWNLTAYDFNGETFINEQIGGSSNSVLDKWIMSDFIAGVQLDYIPQTDKSMDGALYNPYVTLQEFNNLPEGNNDNFFTKAFFTMNFDQVPIIDNSSFFVRMQNVGEDGEGSLKLYPDPVPEPSTLLLLSICFPFLFGLKRFQKI
;
A
#
# COMPACT_ATOMS: atom_id res chain seq x y z
N MET A 1 50.01 1.25 -29.40
CA MET A 1 49.29 1.40 -28.12
C MET A 1 47.81 1.13 -28.40
N LYS A 2 47.28 -0.04 -28.03
CA LYS A 2 45.86 -0.39 -28.26
C LYS A 2 45.05 0.08 -27.05
N ILE A 3 44.20 1.09 -27.25
CA ILE A 3 43.25 1.55 -26.23
C ILE A 3 42.07 0.57 -26.25
N LEU A 4 41.95 -0.22 -25.19
CA LEU A 4 40.81 -1.11 -24.96
C LEU A 4 39.62 -0.24 -24.54
N TYR A 5 38.61 -0.14 -25.39
CA TYR A 5 37.33 0.46 -25.01
C TYR A 5 36.57 -0.54 -24.14
N ILE A 6 36.52 -0.29 -22.84
CA ILE A 6 35.59 -0.97 -21.94
C ILE A 6 34.20 -0.40 -22.25
N VAL A 7 33.38 -1.20 -22.94
CA VAL A 7 31.94 -0.95 -23.05
C VAL A 7 31.33 -1.37 -21.73
N ILE A 8 31.05 -0.39 -20.86
CA ILE A 8 30.25 -0.61 -19.65
C ILE A 8 28.81 -0.76 -20.12
N LEU A 9 28.33 -2.01 -20.19
CA LEU A 9 26.90 -2.30 -20.30
C LEU A 9 26.28 -1.90 -18.97
N PHE A 10 25.63 -0.74 -18.94
CA PHE A 10 24.73 -0.39 -17.85
C PHE A 10 23.58 -1.40 -17.87
N PHE A 11 23.51 -2.26 -16.85
CA PHE A 11 22.30 -3.02 -16.58
C PHE A 11 21.19 -2.00 -16.33
N SER A 12 20.19 -1.98 -17.21
CA SER A 12 19.01 -1.14 -17.01
C SER A 12 18.28 -1.67 -15.78
N THR A 13 18.22 -0.86 -14.72
CA THR A 13 17.33 -1.12 -13.60
C THR A 13 15.90 -0.85 -14.06
N TYR A 14 15.00 -1.81 -13.85
CA TYR A 14 13.58 -1.59 -14.05
C TYR A 14 13.05 -0.92 -12.79
N SER A 15 12.60 0.32 -12.93
CA SER A 15 11.87 1.04 -11.89
C SER A 15 10.55 1.52 -12.47
N TYR A 16 9.46 1.27 -11.74
CA TYR A 16 8.17 1.89 -12.04
C TYR A 16 7.48 2.28 -10.75
N ALA A 17 6.64 3.31 -10.83
CA ALA A 17 5.81 3.78 -9.73
C ALA A 17 4.41 4.11 -10.24
N VAL A 18 3.38 3.82 -9.44
CA VAL A 18 1.96 4.03 -9.74
C VAL A 18 1.28 4.53 -8.48
N ILE A 19 0.45 5.56 -8.63
CA ILE A 19 -0.39 6.06 -7.54
C ILE A 19 -1.84 5.69 -7.87
N PHE A 20 -2.52 5.09 -6.91
CA PHE A 20 -3.94 4.76 -6.97
C PHE A 20 -4.70 5.59 -5.94
N ASP A 21 -5.74 6.27 -6.40
CA ASP A 21 -6.77 6.83 -5.53
C ASP A 21 -7.95 5.86 -5.50
N ILE A 22 -8.34 5.45 -4.30
CA ILE A 22 -9.39 4.44 -4.10
C ILE A 22 -10.43 5.03 -3.15
N TYR A 23 -11.70 4.95 -3.51
CA TYR A 23 -12.80 5.41 -2.65
C TYR A 23 -14.07 4.57 -2.82
N GLY A 24 -14.92 4.58 -1.81
CA GLY A 24 -16.27 4.03 -1.85
C GLY A 24 -17.13 4.55 -0.71
N ILE A 25 -18.42 4.24 -0.77
CA ILE A 25 -19.44 4.73 0.16
C ILE A 25 -20.24 3.55 0.67
N ASP A 26 -20.44 3.47 1.97
CA ASP A 26 -21.34 2.52 2.63
C ASP A 26 -21.99 3.20 3.82
N GLU A 27 -23.28 2.93 4.08
CA GLU A 27 -24.01 3.45 5.25
C GLU A 27 -23.81 4.94 5.58
N GLY A 28 -23.67 5.80 4.55
CA GLY A 28 -23.42 7.23 4.72
C GLY A 28 -21.96 7.58 5.07
N GLY A 29 -21.10 6.60 5.36
CA GLY A 29 -19.66 6.75 5.50
C GLY A 29 -18.92 6.69 4.18
N ILE A 30 -17.79 7.39 4.10
CA ILE A 30 -16.87 7.31 2.97
C ILE A 30 -15.59 6.64 3.45
N GLY A 31 -15.19 5.57 2.76
CA GLY A 31 -13.86 5.00 2.88
C GLY A 31 -12.99 5.44 1.70
N SER A 32 -11.79 5.96 1.95
CA SER A 32 -10.83 6.27 0.89
C SER A 32 -9.37 6.09 1.30
N SER A 33 -8.53 5.77 0.31
CA SER A 33 -7.11 5.56 0.49
C SER A 33 -6.32 5.99 -0.73
N ILE A 34 -5.09 6.46 -0.50
CA ILE A 34 -4.07 6.69 -1.52
C ILE A 34 -3.00 5.62 -1.38
N ILE A 35 -2.64 5.01 -2.51
CA ILE A 35 -1.63 3.96 -2.55
C ILE A 35 -0.57 4.33 -3.56
N ASP A 36 0.67 4.38 -3.08
CA ASP A 36 1.85 4.59 -3.93
C ASP A 36 2.63 3.29 -3.99
N LEU A 37 2.60 2.65 -5.16
CA LEU A 37 3.27 1.39 -5.43
C LEU A 37 4.47 1.64 -6.32
N SER A 38 5.61 1.09 -5.97
CA SER A 38 6.78 1.06 -6.83
C SER A 38 7.44 -0.32 -6.84
N ILE A 39 8.07 -0.63 -7.96
CA ILE A 39 8.92 -1.82 -8.09
C ILE A 39 10.27 -1.35 -8.59
N GLU A 40 11.31 -1.74 -7.86
CA GLU A 40 12.70 -1.54 -8.24
C GLU A 40 13.42 -2.88 -8.20
N ASN A 41 13.84 -3.37 -9.36
CA ASN A 41 14.40 -4.71 -9.51
C ASN A 41 13.41 -5.78 -8.99
N ASN A 42 13.81 -6.58 -8.00
CA ASN A 42 12.99 -7.62 -7.39
C ASN A 42 12.30 -7.14 -6.11
N SER A 43 12.29 -5.85 -5.83
CA SER A 43 11.70 -5.28 -4.62
C SER A 43 10.45 -4.48 -4.98
N LEU A 44 9.32 -4.86 -4.37
CA LEU A 44 8.09 -4.10 -4.39
C LEU A 44 8.00 -3.28 -3.11
N GLN A 45 7.77 -1.98 -3.26
CA GLN A 45 7.51 -1.07 -2.16
C GLN A 45 6.13 -0.46 -2.36
N LEU A 46 5.35 -0.40 -1.30
CA LEU A 46 3.99 0.13 -1.34
C LEU A 46 3.73 0.96 -0.08
N SER A 47 3.23 2.17 -0.25
CA SER A 47 2.74 2.98 0.86
C SER A 47 1.22 3.10 0.79
N ILE A 48 0.56 2.97 1.93
CA ILE A 48 -0.90 3.03 2.08
C ILE A 48 -1.23 4.15 3.04
N ASP A 49 -2.03 5.10 2.58
CA ASP A 49 -2.51 6.23 3.36
C ASP A 49 -4.04 6.19 3.44
N ASN A 50 -4.60 6.27 4.65
CA ASN A 50 -6.04 6.37 4.82
C ASN A 50 -6.47 7.84 4.74
N THR A 51 -7.17 8.18 3.66
CA THR A 51 -7.59 9.55 3.35
C THR A 51 -9.07 9.79 3.60
N SER A 52 -9.75 8.83 4.22
CA SER A 52 -11.19 8.89 4.44
C SER A 52 -11.59 10.14 5.22
N PRO A 53 -12.70 10.82 4.88
CA PRO A 53 -13.15 11.97 5.64
C PRO A 53 -13.53 11.56 7.06
N ILE A 54 -13.39 12.49 8.01
CA ILE A 54 -13.63 12.27 9.44
C ILE A 54 -15.10 12.45 9.85
N ASN A 55 -15.99 12.80 8.92
CA ASN A 55 -17.41 12.98 9.14
C ASN A 55 -18.20 12.16 8.11
N LEU A 56 -19.37 11.66 8.52
CA LEU A 56 -20.31 10.99 7.62
C LEU A 56 -20.93 12.01 6.64
N ILE A 57 -21.44 11.50 5.51
CA ILE A 57 -22.17 12.29 4.53
C ILE A 57 -23.44 12.83 5.18
N ASP A 58 -23.67 14.15 5.05
CA ASP A 58 -24.87 14.84 5.54
C ASP A 58 -25.17 14.66 7.04
N SER A 59 -24.18 14.30 7.85
CA SER A 59 -24.31 14.07 9.29
C SER A 59 -23.18 14.73 10.07
N THR A 60 -23.44 15.04 11.35
CA THR A 60 -22.42 15.53 12.29
C THR A 60 -21.76 14.39 13.06
N LEU A 61 -22.16 13.15 12.80
CA LEU A 61 -21.55 11.97 13.41
C LEU A 61 -20.17 11.71 12.80
N PRO A 62 -19.22 11.21 13.61
CA PRO A 62 -17.87 10.92 13.13
C PRO A 62 -17.88 9.74 12.16
N ASN A 63 -17.01 9.81 11.16
CA ASN A 63 -16.68 8.69 10.28
C ASN A 63 -15.27 8.21 10.66
N THR A 64 -15.14 6.93 11.02
CA THR A 64 -13.87 6.38 11.53
C THR A 64 -13.45 5.08 10.81
N PRO A 65 -13.40 5.09 9.47
CA PRO A 65 -13.07 3.90 8.70
C PRO A 65 -11.61 3.54 8.89
N GLY A 66 -11.36 2.28 9.22
CA GLY A 66 -10.03 1.72 9.35
C GLY A 66 -9.69 0.85 8.14
N ILE A 67 -8.51 1.02 7.56
CA ILE A 67 -7.96 0.06 6.60
C ILE A 67 -7.52 -1.16 7.39
N VAL A 68 -8.13 -2.29 7.07
CA VAL A 68 -7.91 -3.57 7.75
C VAL A 68 -7.27 -4.61 6.85
N GLY A 69 -7.10 -4.31 5.56
CA GLY A 69 -6.46 -5.22 4.61
C GLY A 69 -6.19 -4.56 3.26
N PHE A 70 -5.26 -5.11 2.50
CA PHE A 70 -4.97 -4.75 1.12
C PHE A 70 -4.34 -5.93 0.39
N GLY A 71 -4.45 -5.97 -0.94
CA GLY A 71 -3.83 -7.03 -1.73
C GLY A 71 -3.83 -6.77 -3.23
N PHE A 72 -3.07 -7.60 -3.95
CA PHE A 72 -2.90 -7.59 -5.41
C PHE A 72 -2.32 -8.94 -5.86
N ASN A 73 -2.52 -9.29 -7.13
CA ASN A 73 -1.99 -10.47 -7.80
C ASN A 73 -0.77 -10.10 -8.67
N LEU A 74 0.06 -11.10 -8.98
CA LEU A 74 1.11 -11.00 -9.99
C LEU A 74 0.70 -11.72 -11.28
N ILE A 75 1.14 -11.19 -12.41
CA ILE A 75 0.95 -11.80 -13.74
C ILE A 75 1.87 -13.02 -13.90
N ASN A 76 3.09 -12.96 -13.39
CA ASN A 76 4.11 -14.03 -13.47
C ASN A 76 4.12 -14.92 -12.21
N ASN A 77 2.94 -15.22 -11.66
CA ASN A 77 2.78 -15.84 -10.36
C ASN A 77 3.40 -17.24 -10.23
N ASP A 78 3.35 -18.05 -11.28
CA ASP A 78 3.89 -19.42 -11.26
C ASP A 78 5.43 -19.49 -11.31
N GLU A 79 6.11 -18.36 -11.57
CA GLU A 79 7.55 -18.31 -11.84
C GLU A 79 8.35 -17.53 -10.80
N ILE A 80 7.68 -16.88 -9.84
CA ILE A 80 8.30 -15.96 -8.87
C ILE A 80 7.97 -16.35 -7.43
N PHE A 81 8.95 -16.24 -6.55
CA PHE A 81 8.82 -16.57 -5.13
C PHE A 81 9.09 -15.34 -4.26
N VAL A 82 8.26 -15.15 -3.25
CA VAL A 82 8.50 -14.16 -2.18
C VAL A 82 9.64 -14.69 -1.30
N GLN A 83 10.70 -13.89 -1.15
CA GLN A 83 11.83 -14.18 -0.28
C GLN A 83 11.57 -13.68 1.13
N ASP A 84 11.11 -12.44 1.24
CA ASP A 84 10.73 -11.81 2.50
C ASP A 84 9.72 -10.69 2.25
N TRP A 85 9.03 -10.30 3.32
CA TRP A 85 8.16 -9.13 3.36
C TRP A 85 8.18 -8.48 4.74
N ASN A 86 7.87 -7.19 4.77
CA ASN A 86 7.81 -6.37 5.97
C ASN A 86 6.71 -5.32 5.82
N LEU A 87 5.92 -5.11 6.87
CA LEU A 87 4.93 -4.06 6.97
C LEU A 87 5.24 -3.20 8.20
N THR A 88 5.60 -1.94 7.96
CA THR A 88 5.86 -0.96 9.02
C THR A 88 4.76 0.08 9.00
N ALA A 89 4.15 0.34 10.15
CA ALA A 89 3.16 1.39 10.32
C ALA A 89 3.67 2.54 11.17
N TYR A 90 3.04 3.69 10.97
CA TYR A 90 3.37 4.96 11.60
C TYR A 90 2.24 5.36 12.53
N ASP A 91 2.51 5.43 13.83
CA ASP A 91 1.59 6.02 14.79
C ASP A 91 1.79 7.54 14.82
N PHE A 92 0.70 8.29 14.90
CA PHE A 92 0.71 9.73 15.11
C PHE A 92 0.16 10.05 16.50
N ASN A 93 1.06 10.19 17.48
CA ASN A 93 0.71 10.56 18.84
C ASN A 93 0.72 12.10 19.05
N GLY A 94 0.25 12.88 18.07
CA GLY A 94 0.18 14.35 18.13
C GLY A 94 1.51 15.11 17.99
N GLU A 95 2.66 14.48 18.25
CA GLU A 95 3.98 15.14 18.21
C GLU A 95 5.11 14.34 17.54
N THR A 96 4.99 13.01 17.39
CA THR A 96 6.07 12.17 16.83
C THR A 96 5.49 10.98 16.08
N PHE A 97 6.11 10.67 14.94
CA PHE A 97 5.85 9.43 14.22
C PHE A 97 6.70 8.30 14.81
N ILE A 98 6.04 7.28 15.37
CA ILE A 98 6.73 6.06 15.81
C ILE A 98 6.53 5.01 14.72
N ASN A 99 7.63 4.45 14.24
CA ASN A 99 7.61 3.36 13.28
C ASN A 99 7.59 2.04 14.03
N GLU A 100 6.53 1.26 13.85
CA GLU A 100 6.41 -0.09 14.40
C GLU A 100 6.28 -1.08 13.25
N GLN A 101 7.03 -2.19 13.32
CA GLN A 101 6.80 -3.31 12.44
C GLN A 101 5.54 -4.04 12.92
N ILE A 102 4.50 -4.04 12.10
CA ILE A 102 3.18 -4.59 12.42
C ILE A 102 2.89 -5.91 11.71
N GLY A 103 3.76 -6.31 10.78
CA GLY A 103 3.77 -7.64 10.16
C GLY A 103 5.08 -7.89 9.42
N GLY A 104 5.48 -9.15 9.27
CA GLY A 104 6.58 -9.50 8.38
C GLY A 104 6.88 -11.00 8.30
N SER A 105 7.94 -11.34 7.57
CA SER A 105 8.47 -12.72 7.52
C SER A 105 9.25 -13.13 8.78
N SER A 106 9.55 -12.19 9.67
CA SER A 106 10.17 -12.49 10.96
C SER A 106 9.12 -13.01 11.93
N ASN A 107 9.27 -14.24 12.44
CA ASN A 107 8.37 -14.98 13.34
C ASN A 107 8.07 -14.28 14.69
N SER A 108 7.49 -13.09 14.68
CA SER A 108 6.97 -12.42 15.85
C SER A 108 5.54 -12.93 16.08
N VAL A 109 5.31 -13.54 17.25
CA VAL A 109 4.00 -14.09 17.68
C VAL A 109 2.98 -12.96 17.98
N LEU A 110 3.33 -11.70 17.65
CA LEU A 110 2.55 -10.49 17.95
C LEU A 110 2.23 -9.68 16.70
N ASP A 111 2.42 -10.25 15.50
CA ASP A 111 2.14 -9.54 14.25
C ASP A 111 0.64 -9.22 14.16
N LYS A 112 0.33 -7.92 14.30
CA LYS A 112 -1.02 -7.35 14.17
C LYS A 112 -1.59 -7.58 12.77
N TRP A 113 -0.70 -7.71 11.79
CA TRP A 113 -0.98 -7.99 10.39
C TRP A 113 -0.32 -9.29 9.98
N ILE A 114 -1.14 -10.29 9.67
CA ILE A 114 -0.67 -11.58 9.15
C ILE A 114 -0.98 -11.71 7.67
N MET A 115 -0.05 -12.30 6.92
CA MET A 115 -0.33 -12.73 5.55
C MET A 115 -1.18 -14.01 5.61
N SER A 116 -2.46 -13.93 5.26
CA SER A 116 -3.34 -15.11 5.09
C SER A 116 -2.69 -16.12 4.13
N ASP A 117 -2.78 -17.42 4.45
CA ASP A 117 -1.92 -18.48 3.89
C ASP A 117 -1.70 -18.48 2.35
N PHE A 118 -0.39 -18.40 2.00
CA PHE A 118 0.35 -18.70 0.74
C PHE A 118 0.02 -17.76 -0.46
N ILE A 119 0.85 -17.49 -1.48
CA ILE A 119 1.69 -18.35 -2.35
C ILE A 119 2.50 -17.43 -3.29
N ALA A 120 3.40 -18.03 -4.09
CA ALA A 120 3.77 -17.58 -5.45
C ALA A 120 2.59 -16.90 -6.21
N GLY A 121 2.55 -15.57 -6.04
CA GLY A 121 2.09 -14.54 -6.96
C GLY A 121 0.66 -13.96 -6.92
N VAL A 122 0.04 -13.43 -5.88
CA VAL A 122 0.12 -13.33 -4.41
C VAL A 122 -1.35 -13.01 -4.06
N GLN A 123 -1.92 -13.50 -2.94
CA GLN A 123 -3.22 -13.04 -2.45
C GLN A 123 -3.05 -12.61 -0.98
N LEU A 124 -3.10 -11.31 -0.72
CA LEU A 124 -2.92 -10.75 0.62
C LEU A 124 -4.28 -10.39 1.20
N ASP A 125 -4.80 -11.24 2.08
CA ASP A 125 -5.85 -10.87 3.02
C ASP A 125 -5.18 -10.65 4.37
N TYR A 126 -4.71 -9.43 4.60
CA TYR A 126 -4.43 -9.02 5.97
C TYR A 126 -5.77 -8.72 6.63
N ILE A 127 -5.97 -9.29 7.81
CA ILE A 127 -7.15 -9.09 8.63
C ILE A 127 -6.62 -8.93 10.05
N PRO A 128 -6.92 -7.83 10.76
CA PRO A 128 -6.60 -7.71 12.18
C PRO A 128 -7.30 -8.86 12.92
N GLN A 129 -6.62 -9.47 13.88
CA GLN A 129 -7.14 -10.64 14.59
C GLN A 129 -8.29 -10.25 15.53
N THR A 130 -9.52 -10.11 15.05
CA THR A 130 -10.57 -9.44 15.84
C THR A 130 -11.90 -10.17 15.83
N ASP A 131 -12.06 -11.05 16.81
CA ASP A 131 -13.39 -11.36 17.36
C ASP A 131 -13.72 -10.21 18.34
N LYS A 132 -14.00 -9.02 17.78
CA LYS A 132 -14.26 -7.72 18.45
C LYS A 132 -12.98 -7.01 18.95
N SER A 133 -12.98 -5.68 18.80
CA SER A 133 -11.85 -4.74 19.00
C SER A 133 -10.80 -4.73 17.88
N MET A 134 -10.98 -3.84 16.89
CA MET A 134 -10.10 -3.57 15.73
C MET A 134 -8.69 -3.05 16.11
N ASP A 135 -7.89 -3.88 16.78
CA ASP A 135 -6.49 -3.54 17.09
C ASP A 135 -5.63 -3.64 15.80
N GLY A 136 -4.86 -2.58 15.53
CA GLY A 136 -3.89 -2.53 14.43
C GLY A 136 -4.40 -2.01 13.07
N ALA A 137 -5.63 -1.50 12.94
CA ALA A 137 -6.10 -0.89 11.70
C ALA A 137 -5.37 0.45 11.37
N LEU A 138 -5.31 0.81 10.09
CA LEU A 138 -4.79 2.11 9.65
C LEU A 138 -5.94 3.11 9.50
N TYR A 139 -5.97 4.14 10.33
CA TYR A 139 -6.99 5.19 10.37
C TYR A 139 -6.46 6.50 9.77
N ASN A 140 -7.36 7.42 9.42
CA ASN A 140 -6.94 8.77 9.03
C ASN A 140 -6.31 9.49 10.24
N PRO A 141 -5.10 10.08 10.12
CA PRO A 141 -4.42 10.79 11.22
C PRO A 141 -5.27 11.89 11.88
N TYR A 142 -6.19 12.50 11.15
CA TYR A 142 -7.05 13.58 11.65
C TYR A 142 -8.18 13.10 12.57
N VAL A 143 -8.42 11.78 12.68
CA VAL A 143 -9.42 11.23 13.60
C VAL A 143 -9.07 11.56 15.06
N THR A 144 -7.79 11.66 15.42
CA THR A 144 -7.32 12.03 16.78
C THR A 144 -7.50 13.51 17.12
N LEU A 145 -7.74 14.36 16.12
CA LEU A 145 -7.98 15.79 16.32
C LEU A 145 -9.44 16.10 16.68
N GLN A 146 -10.34 15.14 16.57
CA GLN A 146 -11.70 15.31 17.04
C GLN A 146 -11.73 15.12 18.57
N GLU A 147 -12.52 15.94 19.28
CA GLU A 147 -12.79 15.80 20.72
C GLU A 147 -13.48 14.47 21.10
N PHE A 148 -13.75 13.65 20.10
CA PHE A 148 -14.38 12.36 20.19
C PHE A 148 -13.31 11.28 20.31
N ASN A 149 -13.08 10.78 21.53
CA ASN A 149 -12.38 9.51 21.82
C ASN A 149 -13.16 8.30 21.25
N ASN A 150 -13.75 8.43 20.07
CA ASN A 150 -14.73 7.56 19.47
C ASN A 150 -14.11 6.67 18.38
N LEU A 151 -12.81 6.36 18.50
CA LEU A 151 -12.37 5.12 17.87
C LEU A 151 -13.25 4.00 18.43
N PRO A 152 -13.78 3.11 17.58
CA PRO A 152 -14.71 2.08 18.01
C PRO A 152 -14.11 1.32 19.19
N GLU A 153 -14.89 1.25 20.28
CA GLU A 153 -14.61 0.49 21.51
C GLU A 153 -13.52 1.01 22.49
N GLY A 154 -13.09 2.28 22.44
CA GLY A 154 -12.48 2.98 23.59
C GLY A 154 -11.16 2.37 24.14
N ASN A 155 -10.06 3.09 23.94
CA ASN A 155 -8.66 2.62 24.11
C ASN A 155 -8.25 1.58 23.05
N ASN A 156 -8.15 2.02 21.80
CA ASN A 156 -7.23 1.34 20.88
C ASN A 156 -5.81 1.77 21.28
N ASP A 157 -5.07 0.87 21.92
CA ASP A 157 -3.68 1.10 22.33
C ASP A 157 -2.75 1.32 21.11
N ASN A 158 -3.21 1.00 19.89
CA ASN A 158 -2.46 1.18 18.66
C ASN A 158 -3.30 1.89 17.58
N PHE A 159 -2.93 3.13 17.27
CA PHE A 159 -3.50 3.93 16.20
C PHE A 159 -2.45 4.12 15.11
N PHE A 160 -2.62 3.47 13.96
CA PHE A 160 -1.72 3.65 12.84
C PHE A 160 -2.34 4.55 11.78
N THR A 161 -1.52 5.35 11.11
CA THR A 161 -1.99 6.35 10.14
C THR A 161 -1.63 6.00 8.71
N LYS A 162 -0.38 5.59 8.54
CA LYS A 162 0.22 5.20 7.27
C LYS A 162 1.00 3.92 7.45
N ALA A 163 1.00 3.06 6.44
CA ALA A 163 1.85 1.88 6.42
C ALA A 163 2.74 1.86 5.17
N PHE A 164 3.90 1.25 5.32
CA PHE A 164 4.88 0.97 4.28
C PHE A 164 5.12 -0.52 4.25
N PHE A 165 4.78 -1.11 3.11
CA PHE A 165 4.96 -2.50 2.79
C PHE A 165 6.14 -2.65 1.86
N THR A 166 7.05 -3.57 2.20
CA THR A 166 8.14 -3.98 1.33
C THR A 166 8.05 -5.48 1.14
N MET A 167 8.20 -5.93 -0.11
CA MET A 167 8.21 -7.35 -0.46
C MET A 167 9.34 -7.60 -1.46
N ASN A 168 10.22 -8.54 -1.12
CA ASN A 168 11.34 -8.93 -1.96
C ASN A 168 11.07 -10.28 -2.61
N PHE A 169 11.40 -10.37 -3.89
CA PHE A 169 11.22 -11.55 -4.72
C PHE A 169 12.56 -12.09 -5.22
N ASP A 170 12.56 -13.32 -5.71
CA ASP A 170 13.73 -13.91 -6.39
C ASP A 170 13.92 -13.39 -7.82
N GLN A 171 12.86 -12.84 -8.44
CA GLN A 171 12.85 -12.26 -9.78
C GLN A 171 12.07 -10.94 -9.82
N VAL A 172 12.05 -10.24 -10.96
CA VAL A 172 11.29 -8.99 -11.10
C VAL A 172 9.79 -9.33 -11.15
N PRO A 173 8.96 -8.85 -10.19
CA PRO A 173 7.53 -9.07 -10.21
C PRO A 173 6.83 -8.22 -11.30
N ILE A 174 5.77 -8.78 -11.88
CA ILE A 174 4.85 -8.06 -12.77
C ILE A 174 3.48 -8.05 -12.11
N ILE A 175 2.96 -6.88 -11.73
CA ILE A 175 1.66 -6.77 -11.04
C ILE A 175 0.50 -6.78 -12.03
N ASP A 176 -0.58 -7.46 -11.66
CA ASP A 176 -1.90 -7.28 -12.27
C ASP A 176 -2.62 -6.10 -11.61
N ASN A 177 -2.55 -4.91 -12.23
CA ASN A 177 -3.14 -3.70 -11.66
C ASN A 177 -4.65 -3.79 -11.42
N SER A 178 -5.35 -4.67 -12.14
CA SER A 178 -6.81 -4.82 -12.00
C SER A 178 -7.21 -5.58 -10.73
N SER A 179 -6.24 -6.23 -10.09
CA SER A 179 -6.45 -7.06 -8.91
C SER A 179 -6.22 -6.31 -7.60
N PHE A 180 -5.73 -5.06 -7.65
CA PHE A 180 -5.43 -4.29 -6.46
C PHE A 180 -6.72 -4.00 -5.68
N PHE A 181 -6.71 -4.20 -4.36
CA PHE A 181 -7.82 -3.83 -3.50
C PHE A 181 -7.37 -3.35 -2.12
N VAL A 182 -8.27 -2.62 -1.45
CA VAL A 182 -8.20 -2.26 -0.03
C VAL A 182 -9.48 -2.72 0.66
N ARG A 183 -9.37 -3.24 1.89
CA ARG A 183 -10.51 -3.53 2.76
C ARG A 183 -10.59 -2.48 3.86
N MET A 184 -11.77 -1.91 4.03
CA MET A 184 -12.10 -0.99 5.10
C MET A 184 -13.23 -1.54 5.94
N GLN A 185 -13.16 -1.29 7.24
CA GLN A 185 -14.21 -1.61 8.21
C GLN A 185 -14.61 -0.34 8.93
N ASN A 186 -15.78 -0.36 9.57
CA ASN A 186 -16.36 0.78 10.27
C ASN A 186 -16.56 1.97 9.31
N VAL A 187 -17.16 1.68 8.16
CA VAL A 187 -17.52 2.67 7.15
C VAL A 187 -19.01 2.92 7.25
N GLY A 188 -19.44 3.72 8.23
CA GLY A 188 -20.87 3.89 8.47
C GLY A 188 -21.20 4.45 9.84
N GLU A 189 -22.50 4.52 10.11
CA GLU A 189 -23.03 4.84 11.44
C GLU A 189 -22.71 3.69 12.42
N ASP A 190 -22.52 4.03 13.70
CA ASP A 190 -22.44 3.07 14.82
C ASP A 190 -21.33 1.99 14.80
N GLY A 191 -20.28 2.11 13.97
CA GLY A 191 -19.25 1.06 13.92
C GLY A 191 -19.46 0.04 12.80
N GLU A 192 -20.59 0.12 12.10
CA GLU A 192 -21.04 -0.84 11.10
C GLU A 192 -20.50 -0.45 9.69
N GLY A 193 -20.66 -1.34 8.71
CA GLY A 193 -20.19 -1.13 7.34
C GLY A 193 -18.78 -1.68 7.05
N SER A 194 -18.65 -2.28 5.86
CA SER A 194 -17.42 -2.93 5.38
C SER A 194 -17.30 -2.80 3.89
N LEU A 195 -16.22 -2.17 3.43
CA LEU A 195 -15.95 -1.95 2.01
C LEU A 195 -14.75 -2.75 1.53
N LYS A 196 -14.87 -3.35 0.34
CA LYS A 196 -13.74 -3.78 -0.46
C LYS A 196 -13.65 -2.87 -1.69
N LEU A 197 -12.61 -2.05 -1.73
CA LEU A 197 -12.44 -0.99 -2.71
C LEU A 197 -11.36 -1.34 -3.73
N TYR A 198 -11.55 -0.89 -4.96
CA TYR A 198 -10.66 -1.13 -6.10
C TYR A 198 -10.31 0.21 -6.77
N PRO A 199 -9.13 0.37 -7.39
CA PRO A 199 -8.79 1.57 -8.15
C PRO A 199 -9.76 1.83 -9.31
N ASP A 200 -10.18 3.08 -9.49
CA ASP A 200 -10.98 3.54 -10.64
C ASP A 200 -10.51 4.93 -11.12
N PRO A 201 -9.98 5.08 -12.35
CA PRO A 201 -9.76 4.05 -13.36
C PRO A 201 -8.53 3.18 -13.06
N VAL A 202 -8.58 1.90 -13.45
CA VAL A 202 -7.41 1.01 -13.40
C VAL A 202 -6.36 1.49 -14.42
N PRO A 203 -5.12 1.81 -14.00
CA PRO A 203 -4.06 2.23 -14.92
C PRO A 203 -3.74 1.15 -15.96
N GLU A 204 -3.77 1.52 -17.25
CA GLU A 204 -3.46 0.58 -18.33
C GLU A 204 -2.00 0.08 -18.26
N PRO A 205 -1.74 -1.23 -18.48
CA PRO A 205 -0.38 -1.81 -18.42
C PRO A 205 0.65 -1.14 -19.35
N SER A 206 0.21 -0.58 -20.48
CA SER A 206 1.04 0.09 -21.48
C SER A 206 1.62 1.42 -20.99
N THR A 207 0.87 2.17 -20.18
CA THR A 207 1.30 3.43 -19.56
C THR A 207 2.45 3.20 -18.58
N LEU A 208 2.45 2.04 -17.91
CA LEU A 208 3.46 1.68 -16.93
C LEU A 208 4.77 1.23 -17.58
N LEU A 209 4.69 0.38 -18.60
CA LEU A 209 5.85 -0.05 -19.36
C LEU A 209 6.59 1.18 -19.91
N LEU A 210 5.87 2.16 -20.45
CA LEU A 210 6.43 3.38 -21.04
C LEU A 210 7.19 4.26 -20.04
N LEU A 211 6.73 4.37 -18.78
CA LEU A 211 7.41 5.13 -17.73
C LEU A 211 8.75 4.50 -17.35
N SER A 212 8.85 3.17 -17.34
CA SER A 212 10.08 2.44 -17.00
C SER A 212 11.19 2.56 -18.05
N ILE A 213 10.84 2.67 -19.34
CA ILE A 213 11.83 2.72 -20.43
C ILE A 213 12.22 4.15 -20.83
N CYS A 214 11.41 5.17 -20.49
CA CYS A 214 11.63 6.53 -20.99
C CYS A 214 12.65 7.38 -20.19
N PHE A 215 12.95 7.04 -18.93
CA PHE A 215 13.88 7.88 -18.14
C PHE A 215 15.35 7.84 -18.57
N PRO A 216 15.97 6.68 -18.91
CA PRO A 216 17.35 6.68 -19.39
C PRO A 216 17.48 7.14 -20.85
N PHE A 217 16.43 7.05 -21.67
CA PHE A 217 16.50 7.40 -23.09
C PHE A 217 16.43 8.92 -23.35
N LEU A 218 15.73 9.70 -22.52
CA LEU A 218 15.60 11.16 -22.73
C LEU A 218 16.89 11.93 -22.44
N PHE A 219 17.75 11.44 -21.54
CA PHE A 219 19.06 12.06 -21.25
C PHE A 219 20.14 11.70 -22.28
N GLY A 220 19.98 10.60 -23.02
CA GLY A 220 20.92 10.17 -24.07
C GLY A 220 20.83 10.96 -25.38
N LEU A 221 19.68 11.55 -25.71
CA LEU A 221 19.44 12.22 -26.99
C LEU A 221 19.93 13.68 -27.05
N LYS A 222 20.25 14.31 -25.93
CA LYS A 222 20.80 15.70 -25.92
C LYS A 222 22.30 15.80 -26.22
N ARG A 223 23.03 14.69 -26.39
CA ARG A 223 24.49 14.72 -26.60
C ARG A 223 24.98 14.35 -28.01
N PHE A 224 24.08 14.16 -28.98
CA PHE A 224 24.44 13.81 -30.38
C PHE A 224 23.99 14.82 -31.44
N GLN A 225 23.79 16.10 -31.08
CA GLN A 225 23.71 17.18 -32.07
C GLN A 225 24.77 18.26 -31.77
N LYS A 226 26.00 17.99 -32.23
CA LYS A 226 26.94 19.00 -32.69
C LYS A 226 27.59 18.48 -33.97
N ILE A 227 27.01 18.87 -35.11
CA ILE A 227 27.73 19.08 -36.37
C ILE A 227 27.87 20.60 -36.48
#